data_AF-A0A0F5LGV9-F1
#
_entry.id   AF-A0A0F5LGV9-F1
#
_cell.length_a   1.000
_cell.length_b   1.000
_cell.length_c   1.000
_cell.angle_alpha   90.00
_cell.angle_beta   90.00
_cell.angle_gamma   90.00
#
_symmetry.space_group_name_H-M   'P 1'
#
loop_
_entity.id
_entity.type
_entity.pdbx_description
1 polymer ?
#
loop_
_entity_poly.entity_id
_entity_poly.type
_entity_poly.pdbx_seq_one_letter_code
_entity_poly.pdbx_strand_id
1 'polypeptide(L)' 'MVEISALLKQIEAYCQRHEIEETTFGLRAVNDGKFVARLRAGKTIQLKTLHKVTAFMKRKPARVAA' A
#
# COMPACT_ATOMS: atom_id res chain seq x y z
N MET A 1 -18.56 1.45 2.63
CA MET A 1 -17.41 1.18 3.51
C MET A 1 -16.27 0.68 2.62
N VAL A 2 -15.03 1.15 2.81
CA VAL A 2 -13.89 0.56 2.09
C VAL A 2 -13.47 -0.68 2.86
N GLU A 3 -13.59 -1.84 2.22
CA GLU A 3 -13.17 -3.10 2.82
C GLU A 3 -11.63 -3.15 2.89
N ILE A 4 -11.08 -3.37 4.09
CA ILE A 4 -9.62 -3.50 4.29
C ILE A 4 -9.04 -4.61 3.42
N SER A 5 -9.79 -5.69 3.20
CA SER A 5 -9.44 -6.79 2.31
C SER A 5 -9.29 -6.35 0.85
N ALA A 6 -10.13 -5.43 0.37
CA ALA A 6 -10.01 -4.88 -0.98
C ALA A 6 -8.77 -3.98 -1.12
N LEU A 7 -8.47 -3.18 -0.09
CA LEU A 7 -7.26 -2.37 -0.06
C LEU A 7 -6.00 -3.24 -0.06
N LEU A 8 -5.98 -4.31 0.73
CA LEU A 8 -4.87 -5.27 0.77
C LEU A 8 -4.61 -5.90 -0.60
N LYS A 9 -5.67 -6.34 -1.31
CA LYS A 9 -5.54 -6.85 -2.68
C LYS A 9 -4.97 -5.82 -3.65
N GLN A 10 -5.34 -4.54 -3.52
CA GLN A 10 -4.77 -3.46 -4.34
C GLN A 10 -3.29 -3.24 -4.05
N ILE A 11 -2.90 -3.26 -2.77
CA ILE A 11 -1.50 -3.13 -2.35
C ILE A 11 -0.67 -4.30 -2.87
N GLU A 12 -1.19 -5.53 -2.76
CA GLU A 12 -0.52 -6.74 -3.23
C GLU A 12 -0.32 -6.71 -4.75
N ALA A 13 -1.37 -6.35 -5.51
CA ALA A 13 -1.27 -6.18 -6.96
C ALA A 13 -0.28 -5.06 -7.35
N TYR A 14 -0.20 -3.98 -6.57
CA TYR A 14 0.78 -2.92 -6.78
C TYR A 14 2.21 -3.43 -6.52
N CYS A 15 2.42 -4.13 -5.40
CA CYS A 15 3.71 -4.71 -5.04
C CYS A 15 4.20 -5.68 -6.12
N GLN A 16 3.31 -6.55 -6.63
CA GLN A 16 3.62 -7.49 -7.70
C GLN A 16 3.94 -6.80 -9.03
N ARG A 17 3.17 -5.76 -9.41
CA ARG A 17 3.41 -4.99 -10.64
C ARG A 17 4.70 -4.16 -10.62
N HIS A 18 5.21 -3.84 -9.43
CA HIS A 18 6.40 -3.01 -9.25
C HIS A 18 7.60 -3.75 -8.70
N GLU A 19 7.47 -5.07 -8.49
CA GLU A 19 8.51 -5.91 -7.90
C GLU A 19 9.07 -5.32 -6.60
N ILE A 20 8.18 -4.72 -5.79
CA ILE A 20 8.53 -4.19 -4.48
C ILE A 20 7.93 -5.05 -3.38
N GLU A 21 8.70 -5.21 -2.30
CA GLU A 21 8.22 -5.82 -1.07
C GLU A 21 7.15 -4.95 -0.38
N GLU A 22 6.19 -5.59 0.29
CA GLU A 22 5.14 -4.91 1.07
C GLU A 22 5.72 -4.00 2.16
N THR A 23 6.88 -4.38 2.71
CA THR A 23 7.64 -3.58 3.67
C THR A 23 8.20 -2.30 3.04
N THR A 24 8.67 -2.39 1.80
CA THR A 24 9.15 -1.25 1.02
C THR A 24 8.00 -0.36 0.60
N PHE A 25 6.85 -0.94 0.23
CA PHE A 25 5.63 -0.20 -0.04
C PHE A 25 5.19 0.62 1.18
N GLY A 26 5.07 -0.01 2.35
CA GLY A 26 4.65 0.67 3.58
C GLY A 26 5.59 1.79 3.99
N LEU A 27 6.90 1.57 3.87
CA LEU A 27 7.91 2.60 4.12
C LEU A 27 7.78 3.77 3.14
N ARG A 28 7.58 3.52 1.85
CA ARG A 28 7.46 4.58 0.82
C ARG A 28 6.13 5.34 0.85
N ALA A 29 5.03 4.64 1.12
CA ALA A 29 3.68 5.23 1.08
C ALA A 29 3.34 6.00 2.37
N VAL A 30 3.71 5.46 3.53
CA VAL A 30 3.28 5.97 4.84
C VAL A 30 4.39 6.06 5.87
N ASN A 31 5.65 5.76 5.50
CA ASN A 31 6.80 5.71 6.40
C ASN A 31 6.69 4.64 7.52
N ASP A 32 6.01 3.54 7.22
CA ASP A 32 5.83 2.41 8.15
C ASP A 32 5.97 1.08 7.40
N GLY A 33 7.14 0.42 7.52
CA GLY A 33 7.38 -0.87 6.87
C GLY A 33 6.52 -2.03 7.41
N LYS A 34 5.87 -1.87 8.57
CA LYS A 34 4.95 -2.88 9.12
C LYS A 34 3.49 -2.57 8.82
N PHE A 35 3.24 -1.57 7.98
CA PHE A 35 1.90 -1.09 7.67
C PHE A 35 0.99 -2.19 7.10
N VAL A 36 1.45 -2.91 6.09
CA VAL A 36 0.65 -3.96 5.41
C VAL A 36 0.37 -5.14 6.34
N ALA A 37 1.36 -5.54 7.15
CA ALA A 37 1.18 -6.57 8.17
C ALA A 37 0.13 -6.16 9.23
N ARG A 38 0.14 -4.90 9.67
CA ARG A 38 -0.87 -4.36 10.60
C ARG A 38 -2.27 -4.32 9.99
N LEU A 39 -2.38 -3.95 8.71
CA LEU A 39 -3.63 -4.01 7.97
C LEU A 39 -4.17 -5.44 7.85
N ARG A 40 -3.31 -6.42 7.54
CA ARG A 40 -3.68 -7.85 7.52
C ARG A 40 -4.15 -8.35 8.88
N ALA A 41 -3.57 -7.84 9.97
CA ALA A 41 -4.00 -8.16 11.33
C ALA A 41 -5.36 -7.52 11.72
N GLY A 42 -6.04 -6.82 10.80
CA GLY A 42 -7.36 -6.24 11.05
C GLY A 42 -7.33 -4.92 11.81
N LYS A 43 -6.17 -4.24 11.92
CA LYS A 43 -6.14 -2.91 12.55
C LYS A 43 -6.82 -1.88 11.68
N THR A 44 -7.67 -1.07 12.31
CA THR A 44 -8.26 0.12 11.71
C THR A 44 -7.18 1.12 11.33
N ILE A 45 -7.28 1.69 10.13
CA ILE A 45 -6.42 2.77 9.66
C ILE A 45 -7.17 4.10 9.67
N GLN A 46 -6.45 5.19 9.93
CA GLN A 46 -7.03 6.53 9.86
C GLN A 46 -7.25 6.93 8.39
N LEU A 47 -8.27 7.75 8.13
CA LEU A 47 -8.60 8.25 6.78
C LEU A 47 -7.41 8.96 6.12
N LYS A 48 -6.61 9.70 6.91
CA LYS A 48 -5.37 10.34 6.44
C LYS A 48 -4.38 9.33 5.84
N THR A 49 -4.29 8.14 6.43
CA THR A 49 -3.39 7.07 5.99
C THR A 49 -3.93 6.42 4.73
N LEU A 50 -5.26 6.20 4.66
CA LEU A 50 -5.92 5.75 3.43
C LEU A 50 -5.66 6.70 2.26
N HIS A 51 -5.75 8.01 2.48
CA HIS A 51 -5.45 9.01 1.44
C HIS A 51 -3.99 8.95 0.99
N LYS A 52 -3.02 8.79 1.90
CA LYS A 52 -1.61 8.63 1.53
C LYS A 52 -1.37 7.39 0.69
N VAL A 53 -1.94 6.25 1.09
CA VAL A 53 -1.81 4.96 0.40
C VAL A 53 -2.42 5.03 -1.00
N THR A 54 -3.64 5.54 -1.11
CA THR A 54 -4.33 5.70 -2.40
C THR A 54 -3.64 6.73 -3.29
N ALA A 55 -3.13 7.84 -2.75
CA ALA A 55 -2.34 8.81 -3.49
C ALA A 55 -1.02 8.20 -4.00
N PHE A 56 -0.35 7.38 -3.18
CA PHE A 56 0.85 6.67 -3.58
C PHE A 56 0.59 5.69 -4.73
N MET A 57 -0.49 4.90 -4.65
CA MET A 57 -0.88 3.97 -5.73
C MET A 57 -1.35 4.67 -7.01
N LYS A 58 -1.98 5.86 -6.89
CA LYS A 58 -2.40 6.68 -8.05
C LYS A 58 -1.22 7.38 -8.72
N ARG A 59 -0.17 7.69 -7.96
CA ARG A 59 1.04 8.28 -8.48
C ARG A 59 1.69 7.23 -9.36
N LYS A 60 1.66 7.45 -10.68
CA LYS A 60 2.19 6.47 -11.63
C LYS A 60 3.57 6.02 -11.14
N PRO A 61 3.81 4.72 -10.97
CA PRO A 61 5.16 4.20 -10.82
C PRO A 61 5.93 4.77 -12.01
N ALA A 62 6.96 5.58 -11.76
CA ALA A 62 7.87 5.96 -12.82
C ALA A 62 8.35 4.64 -13.43
N ARG A 63 7.96 4.40 -14.68
CA ARG A 63 8.18 3.16 -15.42
C ARG A 63 9.63 2.74 -15.21
N VAL A 64 9.87 1.73 -14.36
CA VAL A 64 11.15 1.03 -14.39
C VAL A 64 10.99 0.05 -15.54
N ALA A 65 11.28 0.56 -16.74
CA ALA A 65 11.56 -0.28 -17.88
C ALA A 65 13.00 -0.77 -17.69
N ALA A 66 13.16 -2.08 -17.48
CA ALA A 66 14.33 -2.86 -17.88
C ALA A 66 13.94 -4.34 -17.78
#